data_AF-A0A7V9IDT4-F1
#
_entry.id   AF-A0A7V9IDT4-F1
#
_cell.length_a   1.000
_cell.length_b   1.000
_cell.length_c   1.000
_cell.angle_alpha   90.00
_cell.angle_beta   90.00
_cell.angle_gamma   90.00
#
_symmetry.space_group_name_H-M   'P 1'
#
loop_
_entity.id
_entity.type
_entity.pdbx_description
1 polymer ?
#
loop_
_entity_poly.entity_id
_entity_poly.type
_entity_poly.pdbx_seq_one_letter_code
_entity_poly.pdbx_strand_id
1 'polypeptide(L)'
;MRTHLLVFSTLPFLVFSLACSTSGDTAGGGSSPSEAYRELYAAVKSKDTERIRSHMSERTVSFAGALSEKQKQPIEKVFENGFTATTYAETLPEIRDERIDGNNGAIEVWNAKGNLWEDLPFILENGRWKLAVGDVFARNWESPGRSAAQKEADAINATRPQPTPMMPMMNSNGAMPPFPVGNVNAPTNVNTAAVPKP
;
A
#
# COMPACT_ATOMS: atom_id res chain seq x y z
N MET A 1 -22.33 -31.16 -65.90
CA MET A 1 -22.13 -29.88 -66.63
C MET A 1 -22.18 -28.77 -65.59
N ARG A 2 -21.03 -28.33 -65.06
CA ARG A 2 -20.25 -27.14 -65.49
C ARG A 2 -21.14 -25.88 -65.60
N THR A 3 -20.98 -24.93 -64.68
CA THR A 3 -20.13 -23.73 -64.90
C THR A 3 -19.98 -22.93 -63.61
N HIS A 4 -18.73 -22.75 -63.18
CA HIS A 4 -18.28 -21.68 -62.30
C HIS A 4 -18.39 -20.33 -63.02
N LEU A 5 -18.73 -19.26 -62.29
CA LEU A 5 -18.30 -17.91 -62.67
C LEU A 5 -17.86 -17.15 -61.42
N LEU A 6 -16.54 -17.08 -61.27
CA LEU A 6 -15.81 -16.16 -60.40
C LEU A 6 -15.89 -14.76 -61.02
N VAL A 7 -16.20 -13.74 -60.21
CA VAL A 7 -15.95 -12.34 -60.56
C VAL A 7 -14.93 -11.81 -59.56
N PHE A 8 -13.68 -11.71 -60.04
CA PHE A 8 -12.63 -10.88 -59.48
C PHE A 8 -12.95 -9.42 -59.78
N SER A 9 -12.99 -8.56 -58.77
CA SER A 9 -12.90 -7.11 -58.96
C SER A 9 -11.79 -6.56 -58.08
N THR A 10 -10.87 -5.87 -58.74
CA THR A 10 -9.55 -5.42 -58.30
C THR A 10 -9.59 -4.16 -57.43
N LEU A 11 -8.74 -4.16 -56.40
CA LEU A 11 -8.16 -3.02 -55.64
C LEU A 11 -7.72 -1.86 -56.59
N PRO A 12 -7.60 -0.57 -56.15
CA PRO A 12 -6.46 -0.17 -55.30
C PRO A 12 -6.61 1.14 -54.43
N PHE A 13 -5.54 1.45 -53.66
CA PHE A 13 -5.19 2.72 -52.94
C PHE A 13 -6.01 3.08 -51.68
N LEU A 14 -5.49 2.87 -50.45
CA LEU A 14 -4.43 3.60 -49.74
C LEU A 14 -4.79 5.05 -49.40
N VAL A 15 -5.31 5.27 -48.18
CA VAL A 15 -5.09 6.51 -47.42
C VAL A 15 -4.60 6.13 -46.03
N PHE A 16 -3.29 6.30 -45.84
CA PHE A 16 -2.59 6.22 -44.57
C PHE A 16 -2.91 7.49 -43.80
N SER A 17 -3.82 7.41 -42.84
CA SER A 17 -4.10 8.53 -41.93
C SER A 17 -3.18 8.43 -40.73
N LEU A 18 -2.06 9.16 -40.80
CA LEU A 18 -1.12 9.37 -39.70
C LEU A 18 -1.47 10.69 -39.00
N ALA A 19 -2.27 10.63 -37.94
CA ALA A 19 -2.50 11.67 -36.93
C ALA A 19 -3.34 11.00 -35.82
N CYS A 20 -2.96 10.91 -34.55
CA CYS A 20 -2.21 11.82 -33.72
C CYS A 20 -1.42 10.99 -32.69
N SER A 21 -0.12 11.25 -32.56
CA SER A 21 0.63 10.86 -31.37
C SER A 21 0.17 11.76 -30.22
N THR A 22 -0.89 11.36 -29.53
CA THR A 22 -1.09 11.78 -28.14
C THR A 22 -0.23 10.89 -27.26
N SER A 23 0.60 11.56 -26.48
CA SER A 23 1.39 11.06 -25.37
C SER A 23 0.74 9.90 -24.63
N GLY A 24 1.55 8.93 -24.22
CA GLY A 24 1.12 7.70 -23.57
C GLY A 24 0.15 7.90 -22.41
N ASP A 25 -1.13 7.68 -22.69
CA ASP A 25 -2.08 7.16 -21.73
C ASP A 25 -2.05 5.64 -21.82
N THR A 26 -1.13 5.03 -21.08
CA THR A 26 -1.35 3.65 -20.60
C THR A 26 -2.26 3.72 -19.36
N ALA A 27 -3.38 4.45 -19.47
CA ALA A 27 -4.50 4.31 -18.56
C ALA A 27 -5.24 3.04 -19.00
N GLY A 28 -4.84 1.90 -18.44
CA GLY A 28 -5.53 0.64 -18.64
C GLY A 28 -7.01 0.83 -18.35
N GLY A 29 -7.84 0.70 -19.40
CA GLY A 29 -9.28 0.84 -19.34
C GLY A 29 -9.89 -0.11 -18.31
N GLY A 30 -10.36 0.46 -17.22
CA GLY A 30 -10.95 -0.21 -16.07
C GLY A 30 -11.04 0.81 -14.94
N SER A 31 -12.22 0.98 -14.35
CA SER A 31 -12.58 1.96 -13.30
C SER A 31 -11.45 2.33 -12.33
N SER A 32 -11.18 3.62 -12.09
CA SER A 32 -9.99 4.09 -11.35
C SER A 32 -9.85 3.50 -9.93
N PRO A 33 -8.66 3.53 -9.28
CA PRO A 33 -8.50 3.11 -7.88
C PRO A 33 -9.54 3.73 -6.92
N SER A 34 -9.85 5.02 -7.09
CA SER A 34 -10.89 5.70 -6.30
C SER A 34 -12.29 5.15 -6.57
N GLU A 35 -12.61 4.78 -7.81
CA GLU A 35 -13.88 4.13 -8.14
C GLU A 35 -13.96 2.74 -7.52
N ALA A 36 -12.90 1.93 -7.64
CA ALA A 36 -12.82 0.63 -7.00
C ALA A 36 -12.99 0.71 -5.48
N TYR A 37 -12.42 1.73 -4.82
CA TYR A 37 -12.65 1.97 -3.39
C TYR A 37 -14.12 2.28 -3.08
N ARG A 38 -14.79 3.12 -3.88
CA ARG A 38 -16.21 3.44 -3.68
C ARG A 38 -17.10 2.20 -3.80
N GLU A 39 -16.80 1.34 -4.77
CA GLU A 39 -17.52 0.07 -4.96
C GLU A 39 -17.27 -0.90 -3.81
N LEU A 40 -16.01 -1.02 -3.35
CA LEU A 40 -15.65 -1.78 -2.16
C LEU A 40 -16.38 -1.26 -0.93
N TYR A 41 -16.39 0.06 -0.70
CA TYR A 41 -17.09 0.69 0.40
C TYR A 41 -18.57 0.31 0.38
N ALA A 42 -19.24 0.45 -0.78
CA ALA A 42 -20.64 0.05 -0.93
C ALA A 42 -20.88 -1.43 -0.62
N ALA A 43 -19.99 -2.32 -1.08
CA ALA A 43 -20.06 -3.76 -0.79
C ALA A 43 -19.88 -4.07 0.71
N VAL A 44 -18.98 -3.37 1.40
CA VAL A 44 -18.80 -3.48 2.85
C VAL A 44 -20.06 -3.01 3.58
N LYS A 45 -20.67 -1.89 3.18
CA LYS A 45 -21.92 -1.39 3.78
C LYS A 45 -23.08 -2.35 3.59
N SER A 46 -23.16 -3.04 2.45
CA SER A 46 -24.17 -4.07 2.20
C SER A 46 -23.81 -5.44 2.79
N LYS A 47 -22.63 -5.59 3.41
CA LYS A 47 -22.09 -6.87 3.93
C LYS A 47 -22.07 -7.98 2.87
N ASP A 48 -21.86 -7.61 1.62
CA ASP A 48 -21.82 -8.54 0.50
C ASP A 48 -20.41 -9.11 0.36
N THR A 49 -20.15 -10.24 1.02
CA THR A 49 -18.82 -10.84 1.11
C THR A 49 -18.27 -11.29 -0.24
N GLU A 50 -19.12 -11.68 -1.19
CA GLU A 50 -18.72 -12.04 -2.55
C GLU A 50 -18.26 -10.79 -3.31
N ARG A 51 -19.02 -9.70 -3.24
CA ARG A 51 -18.61 -8.43 -3.85
C ARG A 51 -17.36 -7.86 -3.19
N ILE A 52 -17.27 -7.88 -1.86
CA ILE A 52 -16.05 -7.46 -1.14
C ILE A 52 -14.85 -8.24 -1.66
N ARG A 53 -14.95 -9.58 -1.71
CA ARG A 53 -13.88 -10.45 -2.24
C ARG A 53 -13.51 -10.08 -3.68
N SER A 54 -14.47 -9.73 -4.53
CA SER A 54 -14.23 -9.37 -5.93
C SER A 54 -13.41 -8.08 -6.11
N HIS A 55 -13.42 -7.19 -5.12
CA HIS A 55 -12.61 -5.96 -5.05
C HIS A 55 -11.25 -6.18 -4.37
N MET A 56 -10.91 -7.41 -3.98
CA MET A 56 -9.63 -7.78 -3.38
C MET A 56 -8.74 -8.46 -4.41
N SER A 57 -7.47 -8.06 -4.44
CA SER A 57 -6.44 -8.78 -5.20
C SER A 57 -6.37 -10.25 -4.80
N GLU A 58 -5.91 -11.10 -5.72
CA GLU A 58 -5.79 -12.53 -5.45
C GLU A 58 -4.94 -12.81 -4.21
N ARG A 59 -3.85 -12.05 -4.02
CA ARG A 59 -3.01 -12.18 -2.83
C ARG A 59 -3.70 -11.68 -1.57
N THR A 60 -4.53 -10.64 -1.64
CA THR A 60 -5.33 -10.22 -0.47
C THR A 60 -6.35 -11.29 -0.09
N VAL A 61 -6.94 -11.99 -1.05
CA VAL A 61 -7.82 -13.14 -0.78
C VAL A 61 -7.04 -14.29 -0.14
N SER A 62 -5.84 -14.62 -0.64
CA SER A 62 -4.98 -15.64 0.00
C SER A 62 -4.58 -15.24 1.42
N PHE A 63 -4.24 -13.96 1.63
CA PHE A 63 -3.92 -13.41 2.95
C PHE A 63 -5.13 -13.50 3.90
N ALA A 64 -6.34 -13.24 3.42
CA ALA A 64 -7.57 -13.42 4.18
C ALA A 64 -7.75 -14.87 4.66
N GLY A 65 -7.48 -15.84 3.78
CA GLY A 65 -7.51 -17.26 4.12
C GLY A 65 -6.51 -17.61 5.23
N ALA A 66 -5.26 -17.17 5.09
CA ALA A 66 -4.23 -17.40 6.10
C ALA A 66 -4.58 -16.75 7.46
N LEU A 67 -5.17 -15.55 7.46
CA LEU A 67 -5.65 -14.90 8.68
C LEU A 67 -6.82 -15.65 9.31
N SER A 68 -7.78 -16.10 8.50
CA SER A 68 -8.93 -16.89 8.95
C SER A 68 -8.49 -18.15 9.68
N GLU A 69 -7.57 -18.93 9.10
CA GLU A 69 -7.00 -20.13 9.71
C GLU A 69 -6.25 -19.81 11.01
N LYS A 70 -5.39 -18.80 10.99
CA LYS A 70 -4.59 -18.39 12.15
C LYS A 70 -5.45 -17.90 13.32
N GLN A 71 -6.53 -17.16 13.03
CA GLN A 71 -7.42 -16.59 14.04
C GLN A 71 -8.58 -17.52 14.42
N LYS A 72 -8.72 -18.68 13.75
CA LYS A 72 -9.84 -19.62 13.91
C LYS A 72 -11.20 -18.93 13.75
N GLN A 73 -11.28 -18.00 12.79
CA GLN A 73 -12.50 -17.29 12.46
C GLN A 73 -12.90 -17.60 11.01
N PRO A 74 -14.20 -17.63 10.67
CA PRO A 74 -14.63 -17.83 9.29
C PRO A 74 -14.12 -16.70 8.39
N ILE A 75 -13.77 -17.03 7.14
CA ILE A 75 -13.13 -16.08 6.22
C ILE A 75 -14.04 -14.89 5.89
N GLU A 76 -15.37 -15.08 5.95
CA GLU A 76 -16.38 -14.04 5.81
C GLU A 76 -16.20 -12.94 6.86
N LYS A 77 -15.86 -13.31 8.10
CA LYS A 77 -15.59 -12.34 9.17
C LYS A 77 -14.32 -11.54 8.93
N VAL A 78 -13.35 -12.11 8.21
CA VAL A 78 -12.16 -11.37 7.79
C VAL A 78 -12.51 -10.36 6.70
N PHE A 79 -13.41 -10.72 5.77
CA PHE A 79 -13.88 -9.82 4.70
C PHE A 79 -14.82 -8.69 5.19
N GLU A 80 -15.65 -8.93 6.21
CA GLU A 80 -16.53 -7.90 6.80
C GLU A 80 -15.75 -6.62 7.18
N ASN A 81 -14.46 -6.78 7.46
CA ASN A 81 -13.59 -5.71 7.91
C ASN A 81 -13.01 -4.85 6.77
N GLY A 82 -13.23 -5.23 5.50
CA GLY A 82 -12.78 -4.49 4.31
C GLY A 82 -11.26 -4.32 4.15
N PHE A 83 -10.46 -4.86 5.07
CA PHE A 83 -9.00 -4.71 5.17
C PHE A 83 -8.48 -3.27 5.31
N THR A 84 -9.35 -2.29 5.57
CA THR A 84 -8.98 -0.91 5.91
C THR A 84 -9.90 -0.39 7.01
N ALA A 85 -9.40 0.50 7.87
CA ALA A 85 -10.22 1.10 8.92
C ALA A 85 -11.25 2.10 8.34
N THR A 86 -11.00 2.62 7.14
CA THR A 86 -11.84 3.65 6.50
C THR A 86 -13.19 3.11 6.03
N THR A 87 -13.30 1.82 5.71
CA THR A 87 -14.57 1.21 5.28
C THR A 87 -15.61 1.06 6.40
N TYR A 88 -15.22 1.23 7.66
CA TYR A 88 -16.15 1.26 8.79
C TYR A 88 -16.83 2.60 9.01
N ALA A 89 -16.39 3.66 8.34
CA ALA A 89 -17.01 4.96 8.47
C ALA A 89 -18.50 4.90 8.13
N GLU A 90 -19.31 5.71 8.81
CA GLU A 90 -20.76 5.73 8.60
C GLU A 90 -21.11 6.15 7.17
N THR A 91 -20.38 7.14 6.66
CA THR A 91 -20.47 7.70 5.31
C THR A 91 -19.17 7.47 4.54
N LEU A 92 -19.23 7.61 3.21
CA LEU A 92 -18.06 7.48 2.35
C LEU A 92 -17.00 8.52 2.78
N PRO A 93 -15.80 8.08 3.20
CA PRO A 93 -14.75 9.00 3.60
C PRO A 93 -14.26 9.85 2.44
N GLU A 94 -13.59 10.96 2.76
CA GLU A 94 -12.91 11.77 1.76
C GLU A 94 -11.76 10.98 1.12
N ILE A 95 -11.68 11.05 -0.22
CA ILE A 95 -10.66 10.38 -1.03
C ILE A 95 -9.88 11.46 -1.77
N ARG A 96 -8.55 11.38 -1.75
CA ARG A 96 -7.67 12.30 -2.47
C ARG A 96 -6.42 11.59 -2.99
N ASP A 97 -5.60 12.35 -3.72
CA ASP A 97 -4.26 11.96 -4.16
C ASP A 97 -4.21 10.56 -4.77
N GLU A 98 -5.02 10.34 -5.81
CA GLU A 98 -4.94 9.12 -6.61
C GLU A 98 -3.63 9.11 -7.40
N ARG A 99 -2.87 8.03 -7.25
CA ARG A 99 -1.57 7.81 -7.87
C ARG A 99 -1.59 6.47 -8.59
N ILE A 100 -1.12 6.45 -9.84
CA ILE A 100 -1.10 5.26 -10.69
C ILE A 100 0.28 5.19 -11.36
N ASP A 101 0.91 4.03 -11.27
CA ASP A 101 2.14 3.68 -11.99
C ASP A 101 2.04 2.25 -12.53
N GLY A 102 1.83 2.14 -13.85
CA GLY A 102 1.57 0.89 -14.53
C GLY A 102 0.36 0.17 -13.93
N ASN A 103 0.60 -1.02 -13.35
CA ASN A 103 -0.45 -1.82 -12.71
C ASN A 103 -0.58 -1.54 -11.20
N ASN A 104 0.24 -0.67 -10.61
CA ASN A 104 0.15 -0.32 -9.21
C ASN A 104 -0.57 1.02 -9.04
N GLY A 105 -1.41 1.10 -8.02
CA GLY A 105 -2.18 2.28 -7.69
C GLY A 105 -2.16 2.54 -6.19
N ALA A 106 -2.45 3.77 -5.82
CA ALA A 106 -2.64 4.18 -4.44
C ALA A 106 -3.64 5.33 -4.37
N ILE A 107 -4.39 5.39 -3.27
CA ILE A 107 -5.25 6.53 -2.95
C ILE A 107 -5.07 6.89 -1.48
N GLU A 108 -5.22 8.16 -1.14
CA GLU A 108 -5.34 8.58 0.25
C GLU A 108 -6.82 8.66 0.65
N VAL A 109 -7.15 8.04 1.77
CA VAL A 109 -8.52 8.06 2.32
C VAL A 109 -8.50 8.59 3.75
N TRP A 110 -9.39 9.54 4.04
CA TRP A 110 -9.45 10.15 5.37
C TRP A 110 -9.96 9.15 6.42
N ASN A 111 -9.16 8.87 7.44
CA ASN A 111 -9.59 8.13 8.62
C ASN A 111 -9.91 9.10 9.77
N ALA A 112 -11.19 9.40 9.96
CA ALA A 112 -11.65 10.27 11.04
C ALA A 112 -11.33 9.73 12.45
N LYS A 113 -11.25 8.40 12.63
CA LYS A 113 -10.92 7.77 13.93
C LYS A 113 -9.43 7.92 14.27
N GLY A 114 -8.57 7.84 13.25
CA GLY A 114 -7.13 8.02 13.38
C GLY A 114 -6.66 9.47 13.23
N ASN A 115 -7.54 10.37 12.79
CA ASN A 115 -7.23 11.75 12.38
C ASN A 115 -6.02 11.80 11.41
N LEU A 116 -6.00 10.90 10.44
CA LEU A 116 -4.90 10.74 9.49
C LEU A 116 -5.41 10.31 8.11
N TRP A 117 -4.62 10.61 7.09
CA TRP A 117 -4.80 10.08 5.73
C TRP A 117 -4.19 8.68 5.65
N GLU A 118 -5.02 7.67 5.37
CA GLU A 118 -4.57 6.30 5.10
C GLU A 118 -4.22 6.15 3.63
N ASP A 119 -3.02 5.64 3.36
CA ASP A 119 -2.57 5.33 2.00
C ASP A 119 -2.94 3.89 1.65
N LEU A 120 -3.93 3.72 0.77
CA LEU A 120 -4.48 2.41 0.42
C LEU A 120 -3.87 1.89 -0.88
N PRO A 121 -3.26 0.69 -0.87
CA PRO A 121 -2.62 0.12 -2.05
C PRO A 121 -3.66 -0.54 -2.96
N PHE A 122 -3.54 -0.30 -4.26
CA PHE A 122 -4.34 -0.92 -5.31
C PHE A 122 -3.44 -1.57 -6.37
N ILE A 123 -3.96 -2.61 -7.02
CA ILE A 123 -3.33 -3.25 -8.17
C ILE A 123 -4.37 -3.49 -9.27
N LEU A 124 -3.97 -3.32 -10.52
CA LEU A 124 -4.78 -3.61 -11.70
C LEU A 124 -4.67 -5.10 -12.03
N GLU A 125 -5.72 -5.86 -11.77
CA GLU A 125 -5.81 -7.29 -12.03
C GLU A 125 -7.02 -7.58 -12.91
N ASN A 126 -6.82 -8.31 -14.02
CA ASN A 126 -7.89 -8.70 -14.94
C ASN A 126 -8.74 -7.50 -15.42
N GLY A 127 -8.09 -6.36 -15.65
CA GLY A 127 -8.73 -5.12 -16.11
C GLY A 127 -9.57 -4.40 -15.04
N ARG A 128 -9.44 -4.75 -13.75
CA ARG A 128 -10.08 -4.04 -12.65
C ARG A 128 -9.10 -3.71 -11.54
N TRP A 129 -9.23 -2.51 -10.98
CA TRP A 129 -8.48 -2.12 -9.81
C TRP A 129 -9.01 -2.83 -8.57
N LYS A 130 -8.10 -3.37 -7.76
CA LYS A 130 -8.43 -4.13 -6.55
C LYS A 130 -7.53 -3.75 -5.40
N LEU A 131 -8.05 -3.83 -4.18
CA LEU A 131 -7.29 -3.56 -2.97
C LEU A 131 -6.17 -4.60 -2.80
N ALA A 132 -4.95 -4.11 -2.55
CA ALA A 132 -3.71 -4.88 -2.66
C ALA A 132 -2.97 -5.04 -1.31
N VAL A 133 -3.70 -5.16 -0.21
CA VAL A 133 -3.11 -5.31 1.13
C VAL A 133 -2.23 -6.56 1.21
N GLY A 134 -2.68 -7.68 0.67
CA GLY A 134 -1.90 -8.92 0.59
C GLY A 134 -0.63 -8.78 -0.26
N ASP A 135 -0.67 -8.00 -1.33
CA ASP A 135 0.50 -7.72 -2.17
C ASP A 135 1.53 -6.87 -1.43
N VAL A 136 1.10 -5.88 -0.63
CA VAL A 136 2.01 -5.14 0.25
C VAL A 136 2.68 -6.08 1.25
N PHE A 137 1.93 -6.97 1.90
CA PHE A 137 2.51 -7.96 2.82
C PHE A 137 3.47 -8.94 2.11
N ALA A 138 3.16 -9.31 0.87
CA ALA A 138 3.98 -10.18 0.05
C ALA A 138 5.16 -9.47 -0.63
N ARG A 139 5.33 -8.14 -0.42
CA ARG A 139 6.32 -7.29 -1.10
C ARG A 139 6.21 -7.34 -2.64
N ASN A 140 5.01 -7.56 -3.15
CA ASN A 140 4.71 -7.59 -4.59
C ASN A 140 4.04 -6.29 -5.09
N TRP A 141 3.78 -5.35 -4.18
CA TRP A 141 3.27 -4.02 -4.54
C TRP A 141 4.40 -3.00 -4.45
N GLU A 142 4.51 -2.17 -5.48
CA GLU A 142 5.41 -1.04 -5.52
C GLU A 142 4.60 0.25 -5.47
N SER A 143 5.03 1.20 -4.62
CA SER A 143 4.30 2.45 -4.46
C SER A 143 4.41 3.30 -5.73
N PRO A 144 3.29 3.83 -6.27
CA PRO A 144 3.29 4.72 -7.44
C PRO A 144 3.85 6.13 -7.13
N GLY A 145 4.51 6.30 -5.99
CA GLY A 145 5.17 7.53 -5.59
C GLY A 145 4.72 8.02 -4.22
N ARG A 146 5.39 9.10 -3.79
CA ARG A 146 5.16 9.73 -2.49
C ARG A 146 3.72 10.23 -2.36
N SER A 147 3.12 9.96 -1.21
CA SER A 147 1.77 10.41 -0.88
C SER A 147 1.72 11.93 -0.60
N ALA A 148 0.57 12.57 -0.79
CA ALA A 148 0.35 13.98 -0.45
C ALA A 148 0.64 14.26 1.02
N ALA A 149 0.16 13.41 1.95
CA ALA A 149 0.44 13.54 3.37
C ALA A 149 1.96 13.49 3.67
N GLN A 150 2.71 12.64 2.97
CA GLN A 150 4.17 12.60 3.10
C GLN A 150 4.85 13.86 2.57
N LYS A 151 4.38 14.39 1.43
CA LYS A 151 4.91 15.64 0.85
C LYS A 151 4.64 16.83 1.78
N GLU A 152 3.43 16.90 2.35
CA GLU A 152 3.02 17.91 3.32
C GLU A 152 3.88 17.84 4.60
N ALA A 153 4.08 16.64 5.16
CA ALA A 153 4.89 16.44 6.35
C ALA A 153 6.36 16.87 6.14
N ASP A 154 6.94 16.52 4.99
CA ASP A 154 8.30 16.95 4.64
C ASP A 154 8.42 18.45 4.45
N ALA A 155 7.43 19.09 3.81
CA ALA A 155 7.42 20.54 3.64
C ALA A 155 7.37 21.27 4.99
N ILE A 156 6.59 20.76 5.96
CA ILE A 156 6.56 21.29 7.33
C ILE A 156 7.91 21.09 8.03
N ASN A 157 8.53 19.92 7.88
CA ASN A 157 9.83 19.66 8.49
C ASN A 157 10.97 20.47 7.87
N ALA A 158 10.91 20.74 6.55
CA ALA A 158 11.90 21.55 5.85
C ALA A 158 11.82 23.05 6.20
N THR A 159 10.64 23.52 6.64
CA THR A 159 10.42 24.92 7.05
C THR A 159 10.65 25.16 8.53
N ARG A 160 10.83 24.10 9.34
CA ARG A 160 11.22 24.23 10.74
C ARG A 160 12.69 24.67 10.83
N PRO A 161 13.02 25.76 11.55
CA PRO A 161 14.41 26.08 11.85
C PRO A 161 15.01 24.89 12.61
N GLN A 162 16.00 24.25 12.00
CA GLN A 162 16.78 23.21 12.65
C GLN A 162 17.32 23.80 13.96
N PRO A 163 17.20 23.12 15.11
CA PRO A 163 17.93 23.54 16.29
C PRO A 163 19.40 23.62 15.88
N THR A 164 20.00 24.80 16.00
CA THR A 164 21.42 25.01 15.75
C THR A 164 22.18 23.87 16.41
N PRO A 165 23.06 23.15 15.69
CA PRO A 165 23.84 22.08 16.31
C PRO A 165 24.53 22.67 17.53
N MET A 166 24.14 22.23 18.73
CA MET A 166 24.88 22.53 19.94
C MET A 166 26.25 21.91 19.71
N MET A 167 27.25 22.76 19.48
CA MET A 167 28.63 22.30 19.35
C MET A 167 28.97 21.46 20.59
N PRO A 168 29.69 20.34 20.44
CA PRO A 168 30.14 19.57 21.59
C PRO A 168 30.96 20.50 22.48
N MET A 169 30.48 20.77 23.70
CA MET A 169 31.30 21.41 24.72
C MET A 169 32.48 20.47 25.00
N MET A 170 33.64 20.83 24.45
CA MET A 170 34.89 20.12 24.58
C MET A 170 35.37 20.27 26.04
N ASN A 171 35.12 19.27 26.88
CA ASN A 171 35.74 19.17 28.19
C ASN A 171 37.19 18.71 28.01
N SER A 172 38.11 19.66 27.93
CA SER A 172 39.54 19.43 28.08
C SER A 172 39.91 19.61 29.56
N ASN A 173 40.11 18.51 30.29
CA ASN A 173 41.09 18.46 31.38
C ASN A 173 41.30 17.05 31.92
N GLY A 174 42.57 16.66 32.07
CA GLY A 174 43.00 15.72 33.11
C GLY A 174 43.63 14.42 32.60
N ALA A 175 44.95 14.46 32.46
CA ALA A 175 45.83 13.30 32.31
C ALA A 175 45.62 12.25 33.41
N MET A 176 45.70 10.97 33.06
CA MET A 176 46.12 9.91 33.99
C MET A 176 47.20 9.03 33.36
N PRO A 177 48.28 8.71 34.11
CA PRO A 177 49.41 7.91 33.65
C PRO A 177 49.07 6.40 33.57
N PRO A 178 49.88 5.60 32.84
CA PRO A 178 49.62 4.18 32.60
C PRO A 178 50.12 3.33 33.79
N PHE A 179 49.52 2.15 34.04
CA PHE A 179 50.10 0.87 34.54
C PHE A 179 48.93 -0.08 34.93
N PRO A 180 49.15 -1.40 35.16
CA PRO A 180 49.74 -2.40 34.28
C PRO A 180 48.84 -3.67 34.16
N VAL A 181 49.23 -4.58 33.26
CA VAL A 181 48.58 -5.88 32.98
C VAL A 181 48.59 -6.80 34.23
N GLY A 182 47.44 -7.41 34.53
CA GLY A 182 47.29 -8.44 35.56
C GLY A 182 46.14 -9.41 35.23
N ASN A 183 46.52 -10.65 34.94
CA ASN A 183 45.70 -11.81 34.56
C ASN A 183 44.97 -12.44 35.77
N VAL A 184 44.01 -13.33 35.45
CA VAL A 184 43.47 -14.51 36.19
C VAL A 184 42.07 -14.49 36.84
N ASN A 185 41.23 -15.39 36.32
CA ASN A 185 40.26 -16.28 36.99
C ASN A 185 38.86 -15.81 37.45
N ALA A 186 37.87 -16.17 36.59
CA ALA A 186 36.73 -17.05 36.91
C ALA A 186 35.55 -16.51 37.79
N PRO A 187 34.45 -17.28 38.01
CA PRO A 187 33.17 -17.10 37.30
C PRO A 187 31.95 -16.86 38.23
N THR A 188 30.77 -16.66 37.60
CA THR A 188 29.39 -16.85 38.14
C THR A 188 28.98 -16.06 39.39
N ASN A 189 27.89 -15.27 39.30
CA ASN A 189 26.71 -15.57 40.11
C ASN A 189 25.43 -14.89 39.59
N VAL A 190 24.39 -15.71 39.49
CA VAL A 190 22.96 -15.39 39.42
C VAL A 190 22.54 -14.67 40.70
N ASN A 191 21.60 -13.73 40.63
CA ASN A 191 20.74 -13.49 41.79
C ASN A 191 19.32 -13.10 41.39
N THR A 192 18.47 -14.12 41.47
CA THR A 192 17.04 -14.04 41.73
C THR A 192 16.82 -13.43 43.11
N ALA A 193 15.93 -12.45 43.25
CA ALA A 193 15.29 -12.19 44.53
C ALA A 193 13.85 -11.72 44.31
N ALA A 194 12.94 -12.44 44.93
CA ALA A 194 11.50 -12.30 44.84
C ALA A 194 10.95 -12.07 46.26
N VAL A 195 9.77 -11.41 46.35
CA VAL A 195 8.69 -11.61 47.35
C VAL A 195 8.90 -10.91 48.74
N PRO A 196 7.88 -10.62 49.60
CA PRO A 196 6.40 -10.74 49.52
C PRO A 196 5.52 -9.51 49.88
N LYS A 197 4.21 -9.73 49.65
CA LYS A 197 2.95 -9.14 50.15
C LYS A 197 2.86 -8.78 51.67
N PRO A 198 1.83 -8.01 52.05
CA PRO A 198 0.59 -8.57 52.66
C PRO A 198 -0.66 -8.52 51.76
#